data_AF-A0A961IT31-F1
#
_entry.id   AF-A0A961IT31-F1
#
_cell.length_a   1.000
_cell.length_b   1.000
_cell.length_c   1.000
_cell.angle_alpha   90.00
_cell.angle_beta   90.00
_cell.angle_gamma   90.00
#
_symmetry.space_group_name_H-M   'P 1'
#
loop_
_entity.id
_entity.type
_entity.pdbx_description
1 polymer ?
#
loop_
_entity_poly.entity_id
_entity_poly.type
_entity_poly.pdbx_seq_one_letter_code
_entity_poly.pdbx_strand_id
1 'polypeptide(L)'
;MKKIAVARYSDLQPLTPTAALVSNTDLVVIRHDDGASVLYGRCLHRGALLADGHVDGDNLICGLHGWDYRFRSGISEYKNEERLPRFSAWVENDTVLVDQDEVRDWERENPQPYKRDTYLGQYADVHGAPEEPFNREIQNLARFGLSKVGHHGPVSAMGVSRADLPVWEHIQIQTAQLHRAPLFDDAPVGTELVIGPRAKRPLRLAL
;
A
#
# COMPACT_ATOMS: atom_id res chain seq x y z
N MET A 1 20.47 24.26 13.59
CA MET A 1 19.72 23.78 14.76
C MET A 1 18.51 24.69 14.96
N LYS A 2 17.37 24.23 14.46
CA LYS A 2 16.09 24.93 14.58
C LYS A 2 15.15 24.03 15.38
N LYS A 3 14.90 24.37 16.64
CA LYS A 3 13.99 23.60 17.50
C LYS A 3 12.53 23.80 17.05
N ILE A 4 11.79 22.71 16.93
CA ILE A 4 10.34 22.72 16.68
C ILE A 4 9.63 21.87 17.74
N ALA A 5 8.47 22.35 18.20
CA ALA A 5 7.63 21.63 19.15
C ALA A 5 6.90 20.47 18.47
N VAL A 6 6.90 19.30 19.12
CA VAL A 6 6.22 18.08 18.62
C VAL A 6 5.12 17.58 19.55
N ALA A 7 5.21 17.86 20.84
CA ALA A 7 4.20 17.50 21.84
C ALA A 7 4.34 18.35 23.11
N ARG A 8 3.28 18.45 23.90
CA ARG A 8 3.37 18.89 25.30
C ARG A 8 3.80 17.68 26.15
N TYR A 9 4.80 17.86 27.01
CA TYR A 9 5.38 16.75 27.78
C TYR A 9 4.39 16.16 28.80
N SER A 10 3.63 17.01 29.48
CA SER A 10 2.61 16.60 30.44
C SER A 10 1.43 15.84 29.81
N ASP A 11 1.11 16.07 28.54
CA ASP A 11 0.05 15.37 27.81
C ASP A 11 0.48 13.95 27.39
N LEU A 12 1.78 13.67 27.33
CA LEU A 12 2.30 12.34 26.99
C LEU A 12 2.14 11.37 28.14
N GLN A 13 1.48 10.24 27.89
CA GLN A 13 1.44 9.13 28.82
C GLN A 13 2.83 8.46 28.90
N PRO A 14 3.36 8.17 30.11
CA PRO A 14 4.62 7.45 30.25
C PRO A 14 4.61 6.13 29.47
N LEU A 15 5.71 5.85 28.77
CA LEU A 15 5.96 4.64 27.98
C LEU A 15 4.86 4.33 26.95
N THR A 16 4.12 5.33 26.49
CA THR A 16 3.11 5.20 25.44
C THR A 16 3.62 5.88 24.17
N PRO A 17 3.80 5.14 23.06
CA PRO A 17 4.20 5.72 21.78
C PRO A 17 3.18 6.76 21.31
N THR A 18 3.67 7.96 20.96
CA THR A 18 2.81 9.04 20.49
C THR A 18 3.29 9.53 19.13
N ALA A 19 2.38 9.68 18.17
CA ALA A 19 2.70 10.16 16.84
C ALA A 19 3.06 11.65 16.84
N ALA A 20 4.08 12.01 16.06
CA ALA A 20 4.35 13.38 15.66
C ALA A 20 4.75 13.43 14.18
N LEU A 21 4.62 14.60 13.55
CA LEU A 21 4.99 14.81 12.16
C LEU A 21 5.81 16.08 12.05
N VAL A 22 6.99 15.99 11.44
CA VAL A 22 7.83 17.15 11.13
C VAL A 22 8.19 17.10 9.66
N SER A 23 7.86 18.17 8.93
CA SER A 23 7.94 18.19 7.46
C SER A 23 7.10 17.05 6.87
N ASN A 24 7.69 16.08 6.16
CA ASN A 24 6.97 14.91 5.62
C ASN A 24 7.30 13.61 6.38
N THR A 25 8.09 13.70 7.45
CA THR A 25 8.66 12.58 8.20
C THR A 25 7.86 12.27 9.45
N ASP A 26 7.29 11.06 9.52
CA ASP A 26 6.62 10.57 10.73
C ASP A 26 7.66 10.34 11.82
N LEU A 27 7.33 10.74 13.05
CA LEU A 27 8.12 10.57 14.25
C LEU A 27 7.30 9.81 15.30
N VAL A 28 7.99 9.12 16.19
CA VAL A 28 7.40 8.54 17.39
C VAL A 28 8.07 9.12 18.62
N VAL A 29 7.25 9.68 19.51
CA VAL A 29 7.68 10.30 20.77
C VAL A 29 7.32 9.36 21.91
N ILE A 30 8.31 9.05 22.75
CA ILE A 30 8.13 8.17 23.91
C ILE A 30 8.64 8.89 25.14
N ARG A 31 7.72 9.18 26.08
CA ARG A 31 8.05 9.72 27.39
C ARG A 31 8.57 8.61 28.30
N HIS A 32 9.68 8.87 28.96
CA HIS A 32 10.28 8.01 29.98
C HIS A 32 10.75 8.86 31.18
N ASP A 33 11.29 8.20 32.19
CA ASP A 33 11.83 8.80 33.43
C ASP A 33 12.84 9.93 33.17
N ASP A 34 13.78 9.74 32.25
CA ASP A 34 14.82 10.72 31.92
C ASP A 34 14.39 11.81 30.90
N GLY A 35 13.11 11.87 30.52
CA GLY A 35 12.61 12.83 29.53
C GLY A 35 11.84 12.17 28.39
N ALA A 36 12.19 12.48 27.14
CA ALA A 36 11.51 11.93 25.98
C ALA A 36 12.50 11.57 24.86
N SER A 37 12.25 10.43 24.23
CA SER A 37 12.94 10.00 23.01
C SER A 37 12.08 10.34 21.79
N VAL A 38 12.71 10.80 20.71
CA VAL A 38 12.07 11.06 19.42
C VAL A 38 12.81 10.25 18.35
N LEU A 39 12.13 9.25 17.80
CA LEU A 39 12.68 8.36 16.77
C LEU A 39 11.90 8.54 15.46
N TYR A 40 12.44 8.02 14.36
CA TYR A 40 11.68 7.81 13.13
C TYR A 40 10.44 6.95 13.43
N GLY A 41 9.28 7.42 12.99
CA GLY A 41 7.98 6.94 13.42
C GLY A 41 7.47 5.71 12.67
N ARG A 42 8.26 5.12 11.76
CA ARG A 42 7.85 3.93 11.01
C ARG A 42 8.79 2.77 11.18
N CYS A 43 8.21 1.59 11.33
CA CYS A 43 8.94 0.33 11.43
C CYS A 43 9.73 0.07 10.13
N LEU A 44 11.01 -0.31 10.26
CA LEU A 44 11.89 -0.60 9.12
C LEU A 44 11.50 -1.89 8.39
N HIS A 45 10.66 -2.73 8.99
CA HIS A 45 10.18 -3.96 8.34
C HIS A 45 9.20 -3.66 7.19
N ARG A 46 8.08 -2.97 7.46
CA ARG A 46 7.02 -2.70 6.46
C ARG A 46 6.39 -1.30 6.56
N GLY A 47 7.07 -0.34 7.19
CA GLY A 47 6.62 1.06 7.21
C GLY A 47 5.41 1.36 8.10
N ALA A 48 5.01 0.43 8.98
CA ALA A 48 3.92 0.63 9.94
C ALA A 48 4.22 1.77 10.91
N LEU A 49 3.18 2.52 11.32
CA LEU A 49 3.32 3.57 12.31
C LEU A 49 3.64 2.96 13.69
N LEU A 50 4.78 3.34 14.26
CA LEU A 50 5.20 2.86 15.57
C LEU A 50 4.40 3.48 16.72
N ALA A 51 3.69 4.58 16.45
CA ALA A 51 2.72 5.15 17.38
C ALA A 51 1.52 4.23 17.64
N ASP A 52 1.20 3.31 16.71
CA ASP A 52 0.15 2.29 16.89
C ASP A 52 0.69 1.04 17.61
N GLY A 53 1.95 1.07 18.03
CA GLY A 53 2.62 0.03 18.79
C GLY A 53 2.45 0.18 20.30
N HIS A 54 3.32 -0.48 21.05
CA HIS A 54 3.40 -0.35 22.51
C HIS A 54 4.84 -0.49 22.98
N VAL A 55 5.11 -0.18 24.24
CA VAL A 55 6.40 -0.45 24.87
C VAL A 55 6.30 -1.70 25.75
N ASP A 56 7.26 -2.61 25.60
CA ASP A 56 7.47 -3.76 26.49
C ASP A 56 8.94 -3.78 26.95
N GLY A 57 9.15 -3.65 28.26
CA GLY A 57 10.49 -3.41 28.82
C GLY A 57 11.15 -2.17 28.22
N ASP A 58 12.32 -2.35 27.61
CA ASP A 58 13.05 -1.29 26.90
C ASP A 58 12.71 -1.18 25.40
N ASN A 59 11.78 -2.00 24.90
CA ASN A 59 11.48 -2.12 23.48
C ASN A 59 10.19 -1.41 23.11
N LEU A 60 10.27 -0.57 22.09
CA LEU A 60 9.16 -0.15 21.26
C LEU A 60 8.80 -1.29 20.29
N ILE A 61 7.64 -1.87 20.47
CA ILE A 61 7.12 -3.00 19.69
C ILE A 61 6.13 -2.49 18.65
N CYS A 62 6.41 -2.81 17.38
CA CYS A 62 5.53 -2.50 16.26
C CYS A 62 4.19 -3.27 16.36
N GLY A 63 3.07 -2.57 16.23
CA GLY A 63 1.72 -3.13 16.35
C GLY A 63 1.29 -4.11 15.25
N LEU A 64 2.10 -4.30 14.19
CA LEU A 64 1.79 -5.27 13.13
C LEU A 64 2.41 -6.65 13.39
N HIS A 65 3.73 -6.77 13.25
CA HIS A 65 4.43 -8.06 13.29
C HIS A 65 5.34 -8.20 14.51
N GLY A 66 5.21 -7.32 15.51
CA GLY A 66 5.98 -7.38 16.75
C GLY A 66 7.46 -7.02 16.64
N TRP A 67 7.89 -6.39 15.53
CA TRP A 67 9.27 -5.97 15.36
C TRP A 67 9.68 -4.96 16.43
N ASP A 68 10.85 -5.14 17.01
CA ASP A 68 11.31 -4.42 18.19
C ASP A 68 12.40 -3.38 17.87
N TYR A 69 12.40 -2.31 18.65
CA TYR A 69 13.48 -1.32 18.71
C TYR A 69 13.61 -0.80 20.13
N ARG A 70 14.83 -0.65 20.64
CA ARG A 70 15.06 0.00 21.93
C ARG A 70 14.57 1.45 21.89
N PHE A 71 13.62 1.85 22.72
CA PHE A 71 12.99 3.19 22.60
C PHE A 71 13.98 4.35 22.83
N ARG A 72 15.12 4.09 23.50
CA ARG A 72 16.17 5.09 23.77
C ARG A 72 17.20 5.24 22.67
N SER A 73 17.47 4.18 21.90
CA SER A 73 18.55 4.15 20.91
C SER A 73 18.08 3.90 19.48
N GLY A 74 16.87 3.39 19.30
CA GLY A 74 16.32 2.95 18.02
C GLY A 74 16.88 1.63 17.50
N ILE A 75 17.80 0.98 18.21
CA ILE A 75 18.45 -0.27 17.79
C ILE A 75 17.53 -1.45 18.10
N SER A 76 17.26 -2.32 17.13
CA SER A 76 16.56 -3.59 17.38
C SER A 76 17.43 -4.50 18.28
N GLU A 77 16.83 -5.07 19.31
CA GLU A 77 17.42 -6.11 20.17
C GLU A 77 17.56 -7.44 19.43
N TYR A 78 16.61 -7.76 18.55
CA TYR A 78 16.66 -8.98 17.73
C TYR A 78 17.67 -8.88 16.57
N LYS A 79 17.81 -7.70 15.94
CA LYS A 79 18.66 -7.49 14.76
C LYS A 79 19.40 -6.15 14.82
N ASN A 80 20.55 -6.13 15.49
CA ASN A 80 21.29 -4.91 15.84
C ASN A 80 21.77 -4.06 14.64
N GLU A 81 21.77 -4.61 13.41
CA GLU A 81 22.02 -3.85 12.17
C GLU A 81 20.86 -2.91 11.83
N GLU A 82 19.65 -3.22 12.28
CA GLU A 82 18.48 -2.37 12.08
C GLU A 82 18.36 -1.33 13.19
N ARG A 83 18.37 -0.06 12.79
CA ARG A 83 18.40 1.08 13.69
C ARG A 83 17.49 2.16 13.18
N LEU A 84 16.44 2.46 13.95
CA LEU A 84 15.65 3.66 13.72
C LEU A 84 16.53 4.89 13.92
N PRO A 85 16.49 5.86 13.00
CA PRO A 85 17.03 7.18 13.24
C PRO A 85 16.46 7.76 14.54
N ARG A 86 17.35 8.16 15.45
CA ARG A 86 17.01 8.94 16.63
C ARG A 86 17.38 10.38 16.36
N PHE A 87 16.45 11.29 16.66
CA PHE A 87 16.67 12.72 16.50
C PHE A 87 17.01 13.38 17.84
N SER A 88 17.78 14.45 17.77
CA SER A 88 18.08 15.29 18.92
C SER A 88 16.79 15.91 19.46
N ALA A 89 16.50 15.66 20.74
CA ALA A 89 15.28 16.09 21.38
C ALA A 89 15.54 16.65 22.78
N TRP A 90 14.71 17.62 23.18
CA TRP A 90 14.78 18.31 24.47
C TRP A 90 13.40 18.49 25.06
N VAL A 91 13.30 18.51 26.39
CA VAL A 91 12.10 18.90 27.10
C VAL A 91 12.36 20.25 27.77
N GLU A 92 11.65 21.29 27.32
CA GLU A 92 11.80 22.66 27.82
C GLU A 92 10.42 23.24 28.09
N ASN A 93 10.20 23.79 29.30
CA ASN A 93 8.94 24.43 29.68
C ASN A 93 7.70 23.60 29.30
N ASP A 94 7.69 22.32 29.69
CA ASP A 94 6.62 21.36 29.39
C ASP A 94 6.39 21.07 27.89
N THR A 95 7.37 21.36 27.03
CA THR A 95 7.30 21.12 25.58
C THR A 95 8.41 20.19 25.14
N VAL A 96 8.06 19.16 24.38
CA VAL A 96 9.02 18.30 23.68
C VAL A 96 9.40 18.98 22.37
N LEU A 97 10.69 19.26 22.20
CA LEU A 97 11.30 19.92 21.06
C LEU A 97 12.20 18.92 20.32
N VAL A 98 12.25 19.00 18.99
CA VAL A 98 13.19 18.24 18.13
C VAL A 98 13.96 19.19 17.20
N ASP A 99 15.17 18.82 16.78
CA ASP A 99 15.89 19.59 15.75
C ASP A 99 15.26 19.38 14.37
N GLN A 100 14.58 20.42 13.87
CA GLN A 100 13.94 20.40 12.56
C GLN A 100 14.95 20.25 11.42
N ASP A 101 16.15 20.80 11.57
CA ASP A 101 17.17 20.74 10.51
C ASP A 101 17.66 19.30 10.34
N GLU A 102 17.89 18.59 11.46
CA GLU A 102 18.27 17.16 11.48
C GLU A 102 17.21 16.29 10.80
N VAL A 103 15.92 16.49 11.11
CA VAL A 103 14.83 15.75 10.48
C VAL A 103 14.76 16.01 8.97
N ARG A 104 14.94 17.27 8.54
CA ARG A 104 14.92 17.64 7.11
C ARG A 104 16.10 17.09 6.34
N ASP A 105 17.28 17.08 6.95
CA ASP A 105 18.48 16.53 6.34
C ASP A 105 18.34 15.02 6.15
N TRP A 106 17.82 14.33 7.18
CA TRP A 106 17.48 12.91 7.07
C TRP A 106 16.40 12.64 6.01
N GLU A 107 15.34 13.45 5.95
CA GLU A 107 14.27 13.33 4.94
C GLU A 107 14.80 13.50 3.50
N ARG A 108 15.78 14.38 3.30
CA ARG A 108 16.41 14.58 1.98
C ARG A 108 17.19 13.35 1.52
N GLU A 109 17.85 12.68 2.46
CA GLU A 109 18.57 11.42 2.20
C GLU A 109 17.63 10.21 2.13
N ASN A 110 16.47 10.30 2.79
CA ASN A 110 15.46 9.24 2.90
C ASN A 110 14.07 9.78 2.54
N PRO A 111 13.79 10.03 1.24
CA PRO A 111 12.51 10.60 0.82
C PRO A 111 11.32 9.74 1.22
N GLN A 112 10.31 10.35 1.84
CA GLN A 112 9.15 9.65 2.36
C GLN A 112 8.12 9.37 1.25
N PRO A 113 7.77 8.10 0.96
CA PRO A 113 6.93 7.73 -0.19
C PRO A 113 5.42 7.90 0.04
N TYR A 114 5.00 8.40 1.20
CA TYR A 114 3.60 8.41 1.64
C TYR A 114 2.83 9.64 1.15
N LYS A 115 1.79 9.42 0.34
CA LYS A 115 0.90 10.45 -0.21
C LYS A 115 -0.37 10.58 0.64
N ARG A 116 -0.28 11.32 1.74
CA ARG A 116 -1.28 11.36 2.84
C ARG A 116 -2.66 11.85 2.41
N ASP A 117 -2.74 12.66 1.36
CA ASP A 117 -3.95 13.19 0.76
C ASP A 117 -4.73 12.17 -0.10
N THR A 118 -4.14 10.99 -0.34
CA THR A 118 -4.77 9.91 -1.11
C THR A 118 -5.44 8.86 -0.23
N TYR A 119 -6.39 8.10 -0.79
CA TYR A 119 -7.04 7.00 -0.10
C TYR A 119 -6.01 6.01 0.49
N LEU A 120 -6.05 5.84 1.81
CA LEU A 120 -5.12 5.05 2.63
C LEU A 120 -3.63 5.42 2.47
N GLY A 121 -3.31 6.63 1.99
CA GLY A 121 -1.94 7.01 1.69
C GLY A 121 -0.99 7.07 2.89
N GLN A 122 -1.49 7.35 4.09
CA GLN A 122 -0.73 7.28 5.35
C GLN A 122 -0.29 5.85 5.69
N TYR A 123 -1.10 4.86 5.28
CA TYR A 123 -0.94 3.43 5.59
C TYR A 123 -0.48 2.62 4.36
N ALA A 124 0.02 3.31 3.33
CA ALA A 124 0.41 2.67 2.08
C ALA A 124 1.58 1.70 2.33
N ASP A 125 1.41 0.44 1.91
CA ASP A 125 2.52 -0.50 1.83
C ASP A 125 3.29 -0.26 0.53
N VAL A 126 4.55 0.17 0.66
CA VAL A 126 5.44 0.49 -0.46
C VAL A 126 6.38 -0.64 -0.82
N HIS A 127 6.48 -1.67 0.02
CA HIS A 127 7.39 -2.79 -0.19
C HIS A 127 6.73 -3.85 -1.09
N GLY A 128 5.46 -4.17 -0.81
CA GLY A 128 4.81 -5.36 -1.36
C GLY A 128 5.50 -6.65 -0.89
N ALA A 129 4.83 -7.78 -1.03
CA ALA A 129 5.38 -9.07 -0.63
C ALA A 129 4.82 -10.18 -1.53
N PRO A 130 5.60 -11.23 -1.84
CA PRO A 130 5.09 -12.41 -2.55
C PRO A 130 3.88 -13.07 -1.88
N GLU A 131 3.77 -12.94 -0.56
CA GLU A 131 2.66 -13.44 0.26
C GLU A 131 1.36 -12.63 0.04
N GLU A 132 1.48 -11.38 -0.42
CA GLU A 132 0.36 -10.46 -0.67
C GLU A 132 0.35 -9.91 -2.11
N PRO A 133 0.30 -10.79 -3.13
CA PRO A 133 0.54 -10.40 -4.52
C PRO A 133 -0.56 -9.48 -5.09
N PHE A 134 -1.76 -9.51 -4.52
CA PHE A 134 -2.92 -8.76 -5.02
C PHE A 134 -3.23 -7.50 -4.20
N ASN A 135 -2.47 -7.17 -3.14
CA ASN A 135 -2.79 -6.02 -2.27
C ASN A 135 -2.87 -4.70 -3.07
N ARG A 136 -1.93 -4.48 -3.98
CA ARG A 136 -1.93 -3.29 -4.85
C ARG A 136 -3.13 -3.23 -5.80
N GLU A 137 -3.57 -4.38 -6.30
CA GLU A 137 -4.76 -4.47 -7.16
C GLU A 137 -6.03 -4.14 -6.37
N ILE A 138 -6.18 -4.76 -5.19
CA ILE A 138 -7.31 -4.50 -4.28
C ILE A 138 -7.38 -3.00 -3.94
N GLN A 139 -6.26 -2.36 -3.61
CA GLN A 139 -6.23 -0.93 -3.30
C GLN A 139 -6.56 -0.05 -4.52
N ASN A 140 -6.11 -0.42 -5.72
CA ASN A 140 -6.46 0.29 -6.95
C ASN A 140 -7.96 0.21 -7.23
N LEU A 141 -8.54 -0.99 -7.10
CA LEU A 141 -9.99 -1.19 -7.27
C LEU A 141 -10.78 -0.43 -6.20
N ALA A 142 -10.34 -0.44 -4.94
CA ALA A 142 -10.99 0.31 -3.87
C ALA A 142 -10.96 1.84 -4.13
N ARG A 143 -9.85 2.36 -4.68
CA ARG A 143 -9.69 3.80 -4.94
C ARG A 143 -10.42 4.28 -6.18
N PHE A 144 -10.42 3.49 -7.25
CA PHE A 144 -10.86 3.95 -8.58
C PHE A 144 -12.08 3.20 -9.11
N GLY A 145 -12.51 2.13 -8.45
CA GLY A 145 -13.45 1.17 -8.99
C GLY A 145 -12.98 0.68 -10.35
N LEU A 146 -13.91 0.62 -11.30
CA LEU A 146 -13.66 0.16 -12.67
C LEU A 146 -13.14 1.27 -13.61
N SER A 147 -13.10 2.53 -13.16
CA SER A 147 -12.75 3.67 -14.02
C SER A 147 -11.35 3.62 -14.64
N LYS A 148 -10.43 2.84 -14.06
CA LYS A 148 -9.04 2.67 -14.53
C LYS A 148 -8.78 1.35 -15.24
N VAL A 149 -9.70 0.39 -15.14
CA VAL A 149 -9.54 -0.97 -15.66
C VAL A 149 -10.59 -1.32 -16.73
N GLY A 150 -11.56 -0.44 -16.97
CA GLY A 150 -12.66 -0.65 -17.91
C GLY A 150 -13.87 -1.33 -17.25
N HIS A 151 -15.01 -1.30 -17.94
CA HIS A 151 -16.30 -1.81 -17.43
C HIS A 151 -16.22 -3.27 -16.95
N HIS A 152 -15.36 -4.10 -17.56
CA HIS A 152 -15.23 -5.51 -17.22
C HIS A 152 -14.12 -5.81 -16.23
N GLY A 153 -13.44 -4.79 -15.72
CA GLY A 153 -12.22 -4.96 -14.96
C GLY A 153 -11.03 -5.40 -15.85
N PRO A 154 -9.89 -5.76 -15.24
CA PRO A 154 -8.76 -6.29 -15.97
C PRO A 154 -9.19 -7.60 -16.67
N VAL A 155 -9.33 -7.55 -17.99
CA VAL A 155 -9.59 -8.73 -18.82
C VAL A 155 -8.27 -9.37 -19.19
N SER A 156 -8.12 -10.64 -18.82
CA SER A 156 -7.07 -11.49 -19.39
C SER A 156 -7.62 -12.21 -20.62
N ALA A 157 -6.74 -12.66 -21.51
CA ALA A 157 -7.15 -13.60 -22.55
C ALA A 157 -7.78 -14.83 -21.86
N MET A 158 -9.02 -15.14 -22.22
CA MET A 158 -9.66 -16.40 -21.81
C MET A 158 -8.87 -17.57 -22.41
N GLY A 159 -8.35 -18.45 -21.55
CA GLY A 159 -7.89 -19.78 -21.94
C GLY A 159 -6.41 -20.05 -21.65
N VAL A 160 -6.20 -20.97 -20.71
CA VAL A 160 -5.16 -22.01 -20.59
C VAL A 160 -3.69 -21.63 -20.89
N SER A 161 -2.77 -22.14 -20.06
CA SER A 161 -1.32 -22.00 -20.24
C SER A 161 -0.88 -22.27 -21.68
N ARG A 162 0.10 -21.52 -22.18
CA ARG A 162 0.73 -21.74 -23.50
C ARG A 162 1.35 -23.15 -23.64
N ALA A 163 1.66 -23.82 -22.53
CA ALA A 163 2.11 -25.22 -22.53
C ALA A 163 0.96 -26.22 -22.79
N ASP A 164 -0.28 -25.81 -22.54
CA ASP A 164 -1.51 -26.60 -22.69
C ASP A 164 -2.32 -26.22 -23.95
N LEU A 165 -1.84 -25.25 -24.74
CA LEU A 165 -2.45 -24.82 -25.99
C LEU A 165 -1.74 -25.45 -27.20
N PRO A 166 -2.46 -25.75 -28.31
CA PRO A 166 -1.83 -26.23 -29.53
C PRO A 166 -0.82 -25.20 -30.04
N VAL A 167 0.41 -25.64 -30.30
CA VAL A 167 1.47 -24.82 -30.92
C VAL A 167 1.22 -24.69 -32.42
N TRP A 168 1.84 -23.71 -33.08
CA TRP A 168 1.66 -23.43 -34.52
C TRP A 168 1.83 -24.66 -35.42
N GLU A 169 2.64 -25.63 -35.01
CA GLU A 169 2.87 -26.90 -35.72
C GLU A 169 1.69 -27.89 -35.61
N HIS A 170 0.79 -27.69 -34.63
CA HIS A 170 -0.42 -28.49 -34.41
C HIS A 170 -1.69 -27.86 -35.00
N ILE A 171 -1.62 -26.61 -35.50
CA ILE A 171 -2.77 -25.90 -36.05
C ILE A 171 -2.73 -25.98 -37.58
N GLN A 172 -3.56 -26.83 -38.18
CA GLN A 172 -3.89 -26.68 -39.60
C GLN A 172 -4.92 -25.56 -39.77
N ILE A 173 -4.47 -24.38 -40.20
CA ILE A 173 -5.40 -23.34 -40.67
C ILE A 173 -5.78 -23.66 -42.10
N GLN A 174 -6.98 -24.23 -42.29
CA GLN A 174 -7.65 -24.13 -43.57
C GLN A 174 -8.14 -22.69 -43.76
N THR A 175 -7.93 -22.12 -44.94
CA THR A 175 -8.01 -20.69 -45.29
C THR A 175 -9.36 -19.99 -45.08
N ALA A 176 -10.33 -20.59 -44.38
CA ALA A 176 -11.72 -20.14 -44.34
C ALA A 176 -12.35 -19.91 -42.94
N GLN A 177 -11.62 -20.01 -41.82
CA GLN A 177 -12.26 -20.06 -40.49
C GLN A 177 -12.47 -18.74 -39.73
N LEU A 178 -12.11 -17.58 -40.26
CA LEU A 178 -12.50 -16.29 -39.66
C LEU A 178 -13.21 -15.42 -40.69
N HIS A 179 -14.42 -15.82 -41.07
CA HIS A 179 -15.27 -15.04 -41.97
C HIS A 179 -16.07 -13.93 -41.26
N ARG A 180 -16.26 -13.99 -39.92
CA ARG A 180 -17.00 -12.98 -39.16
C ARG A 180 -16.33 -12.64 -37.81
N ALA A 181 -16.12 -11.36 -37.57
CA ALA A 181 -15.73 -10.85 -36.27
C ALA A 181 -16.88 -11.03 -35.24
N PRO A 182 -16.57 -11.24 -33.96
CA PRO A 182 -17.55 -11.20 -32.89
C PRO A 182 -18.23 -9.82 -32.82
N LEU A 183 -19.45 -9.79 -32.27
CA LEU A 183 -20.14 -8.55 -31.97
C LEU A 183 -19.54 -7.88 -30.72
N PHE A 184 -19.62 -6.55 -30.65
CA PHE A 184 -19.31 -5.78 -29.44
C PHE A 184 -20.42 -5.96 -28.39
N ASP A 185 -20.10 -5.68 -27.11
CA ASP A 185 -21.01 -5.93 -25.98
C ASP A 185 -22.32 -5.13 -26.05
N ASP A 186 -22.30 -3.97 -26.71
CA ASP A 186 -23.44 -3.08 -26.94
C ASP A 186 -24.19 -3.38 -28.24
N ALA A 187 -23.71 -4.36 -29.02
CA ALA A 187 -24.35 -4.71 -30.27
C ALA A 187 -25.76 -5.27 -29.99
N PRO A 188 -26.81 -4.68 -30.59
CA PRO A 188 -28.16 -5.16 -30.40
C PRO A 188 -28.29 -6.58 -30.99
N VAL A 189 -28.55 -7.56 -30.12
CA VAL A 189 -28.84 -8.93 -30.53
C VAL A 189 -30.34 -9.17 -30.54
N GLY A 190 -30.86 -9.61 -31.68
CA GLY A 190 -32.24 -10.06 -31.77
C GLY A 190 -32.39 -11.38 -31.03
N THR A 191 -33.42 -11.51 -30.20
CA THR A 191 -33.80 -12.78 -29.56
C THR A 191 -34.62 -13.69 -30.47
N GLU A 192 -34.95 -13.23 -31.69
CA GLU A 192 -35.66 -14.04 -32.68
C GLU A 192 -34.76 -15.13 -33.28
N LEU A 193 -35.31 -16.35 -33.39
CA LEU A 193 -34.68 -17.45 -34.12
C LEU A 193 -35.27 -17.51 -35.53
N VAL A 194 -34.43 -17.27 -36.55
CA VAL A 194 -34.82 -17.40 -37.95
C VAL A 194 -34.21 -18.67 -38.55
N ILE A 195 -35.04 -19.69 -38.77
CA ILE A 195 -34.62 -20.93 -39.42
C ILE A 195 -34.77 -20.78 -40.93
N GLY A 196 -33.66 -21.01 -41.66
CA GLY A 196 -33.60 -20.89 -43.12
C GLY A 196 -33.73 -19.44 -43.62
N PRO A 197 -32.85 -18.50 -43.20
CA PRO A 197 -32.99 -17.07 -43.50
C PRO A 197 -32.96 -16.74 -45.01
N ARG A 198 -32.44 -17.64 -45.85
CA ARG A 198 -32.42 -17.48 -47.31
C ARG A 198 -33.52 -18.27 -48.04
N ALA A 199 -34.40 -18.96 -47.32
CA ALA A 199 -35.50 -19.71 -47.93
C ALA A 199 -36.59 -18.76 -48.45
N LYS A 200 -37.38 -19.20 -49.46
CA LYS A 200 -38.55 -18.44 -49.94
C LYS A 200 -39.57 -18.15 -48.82
N ARG A 201 -39.60 -19.00 -47.78
CA ARG A 201 -40.46 -18.88 -46.60
C ARG A 201 -39.66 -19.26 -45.35
N PRO A 202 -38.93 -18.31 -44.73
CA PRO A 202 -38.20 -18.57 -43.49
C PRO A 202 -39.16 -18.76 -42.32
N LEU A 203 -38.83 -19.65 -41.39
CA LEU A 203 -39.56 -19.82 -40.14
C LEU A 203 -38.97 -18.87 -39.10
N ARG A 204 -39.79 -17.95 -38.58
CA ARG A 204 -39.42 -17.01 -37.53
C ARG A 204 -40.08 -17.44 -36.23
N LEU A 205 -39.28 -17.60 -35.19
CA LEU A 205 -39.73 -17.90 -33.83
C LEU A 205 -39.29 -16.74 -32.93
N ALA A 206 -40.24 -16.09 -32.27
CA ALA A 206 -39.97 -15.07 -31.27
C ALA A 206 -40.30 -15.65 -29.88
N LEU A 207 -39.50 -15.27 -28.88
CA LEU A 207 -39.81 -15.47 -27.46
C LEU A 207 -40.85 -14.45 -26.99
#